data_AF-A0A964Q4M7-F1
#
_entry.id   AF-A0A964Q4M7-F1
#
_cell.length_a   1.000
_cell.length_b   1.000
_cell.length_c   1.000
_cell.angle_alpha   90.00
_cell.angle_beta   90.00
_cell.angle_gamma   90.00
#
_symmetry.space_group_name_H-M   'P 1'
#
loop_
_entity.id
_entity.type
_entity.pdbx_description
1 polymer ?
#
loop_
_entity_poly.entity_id
_entity_poly.type
_entity_poly.pdbx_seq_one_letter_code
_entity_poly.pdbx_strand_id
1 'polypeptide(L)'
;MKFREISKDVFLFEDTCNVYVVRDGDAGLLIDLGAGAVLDHLHEIGVKKIEWALFTHHHREQCQGHPRLIGTGAKTAAPEAERALFENPTSFRKIAPTLGDAFTVHGASFVRPPIIPLKLDLTFQKMDDFNWRGREFWCLDTSGNSPGGMSYLLKTSEGWLAFSGDAMLAGGKLHTWFDSEWDYGFSKGIYALHNAAGQLEGFNPAWLLPSHGEPVRSPRAQLIRFRETLREMNQHYLRGWEVMTFASADQDRVSQPTVVPHIWQVSKHLFKFRGPDYWPNFHMLLADSGKAMVVDCGLFKKEFLDKALRLMQERLGLKSIEVVVVTHMHGDHCLEAPHLREKYGAKLWTLDRVVPLVQRPLHFDYCAQINTYGKGIDSISFDRILRDGETFHWEGFTLTADWMPGQTEFALCLHGDIDGKKVAFTGDNAFGASADPKQTGHEAVVARNSCILEESYIYAAKYLQKLKPDLLLGGHCWAIPEPKALIDRGLASALKLKDHFTRLSIEPDYRWMYDPYWVRLEPYRVVLKGQSAEARLYLRNFAVKPMEIQIQIALAKGFRAEPAVIATRVAGEATISVPVRFINEGAAKGLHLAGFDITREGKRHGQLFDGVLFVQ
;
A
#
# COMPACT_ATOMS: atom_id res chain seq x y z
N MET A 1 -17.20 27.79 9.73
CA MET A 1 -18.04 26.58 9.91
C MET A 1 -19.00 26.85 11.07
N LYS A 2 -20.07 26.06 11.25
CA LYS A 2 -21.03 26.22 12.36
C LYS A 2 -21.20 24.88 13.07
N PHE A 3 -21.38 24.88 14.39
CA PHE A 3 -21.72 23.67 15.12
C PHE A 3 -23.08 23.11 14.70
N ARG A 4 -23.18 21.78 14.65
CA ARG A 4 -24.44 21.05 14.53
C ARG A 4 -24.65 20.21 15.79
N GLU A 5 -25.70 20.49 16.56
CA GLU A 5 -26.05 19.65 17.71
C GLU A 5 -26.63 18.32 17.20
N ILE A 6 -26.00 17.21 17.60
CA ILE A 6 -26.35 15.84 17.15
C ILE A 6 -27.25 15.15 18.18
N SER A 7 -26.91 15.34 19.45
CA SER A 7 -27.65 14.89 20.63
C SER A 7 -27.46 15.96 21.69
N LYS A 8 -28.29 15.94 22.75
CA LYS A 8 -28.19 16.89 23.85
C LYS A 8 -26.74 17.01 24.36
N ASP A 9 -26.20 18.23 24.30
CA ASP A 9 -24.83 18.57 24.71
C ASP A 9 -23.72 17.86 23.92
N VAL A 10 -24.01 17.35 22.73
CA VAL A 10 -23.04 16.74 21.82
C VAL A 10 -23.13 17.45 20.47
N PHE A 11 -22.06 18.17 20.14
CA PHE A 11 -21.98 19.01 18.95
C PHE A 11 -20.96 18.46 17.98
N LEU A 12 -21.25 18.52 16.69
CA LEU A 12 -20.31 18.28 15.60
C LEU A 12 -19.76 19.60 15.09
N PHE A 13 -18.45 19.65 14.87
CA PHE A 13 -17.74 20.68 14.12
C PHE A 13 -16.95 20.02 12.98
N GLU A 14 -17.15 20.47 11.76
CA GLU A 14 -16.44 19.94 10.59
C GLU A 14 -15.12 20.69 10.36
N ASP A 15 -14.00 19.96 10.28
CA ASP A 15 -12.66 20.45 9.97
C ASP A 15 -12.03 19.53 8.89
N THR A 16 -10.73 19.22 8.96
CA THR A 16 -10.10 18.13 8.19
C THR A 16 -10.74 16.77 8.51
N CYS A 17 -11.22 16.60 9.74
CA CYS A 17 -12.10 15.54 10.18
C CYS A 17 -13.28 16.16 10.97
N ASN A 18 -14.30 15.36 11.24
CA ASN A 18 -15.32 15.66 12.23
C ASN A 18 -14.68 15.72 13.62
N VAL A 19 -14.95 16.80 14.34
CA VAL A 19 -14.61 16.95 15.76
C VAL A 19 -15.90 17.01 16.55
N TYR A 20 -16.05 16.09 17.49
CA TYR A 20 -17.22 16.07 18.37
C TYR A 20 -16.89 16.74 19.69
N VAL A 21 -17.74 17.66 20.13
CA VAL A 21 -17.65 18.33 21.42
C VAL A 21 -18.74 17.82 22.33
N VAL A 22 -18.36 17.13 23.40
CA VAL A 22 -19.26 16.79 24.50
C VAL A 22 -19.16 17.91 25.53
N ARG A 23 -20.28 18.58 25.82
CA ARG A 23 -20.34 19.75 26.70
C ARG A 23 -20.89 19.37 28.09
N ASP A 24 -20.33 19.97 29.13
CA ASP A 24 -20.89 19.95 30.49
C ASP A 24 -20.67 21.33 31.15
N GLY A 25 -21.75 22.12 31.24
CA GLY A 25 -21.66 23.52 31.67
C GLY A 25 -20.78 24.34 30.72
N ASP A 26 -19.70 24.91 31.24
CA ASP A 26 -18.70 25.67 30.48
C ASP A 26 -17.44 24.86 30.10
N ALA A 27 -17.43 23.56 30.40
CA ALA A 27 -16.35 22.64 30.05
C ALA A 27 -16.70 21.79 28.82
N GLY A 28 -15.68 21.44 28.04
CA GLY A 28 -15.81 20.56 26.88
C GLY A 28 -14.79 19.42 26.90
N LEU A 29 -15.19 18.29 26.32
CA LEU A 29 -14.35 17.18 25.92
C LEU A 29 -14.45 17.03 24.39
N LEU A 30 -13.30 16.92 23.73
CA LEU A 30 -13.22 16.70 22.29
C LEU A 30 -13.05 15.20 21.99
N ILE A 31 -13.72 14.71 20.97
CA ILE A 31 -13.36 13.47 20.28
C ILE A 31 -12.75 13.85 18.93
N ASP A 32 -11.50 13.46 18.73
CA ASP A 32 -10.57 13.94 17.70
C ASP A 32 -10.37 15.47 17.74
N LEU A 33 -9.54 16.02 16.85
CA LEU A 33 -9.20 17.46 16.85
C LEU A 33 -9.11 18.09 15.46
N GLY A 34 -8.93 17.30 14.41
CA GLY A 34 -8.71 17.81 13.05
C GLY A 34 -7.50 18.74 12.98
N ALA A 35 -7.66 19.89 12.31
CA ALA A 35 -6.70 21.00 12.33
C ALA A 35 -6.84 21.93 13.55
N GLY A 36 -7.76 21.62 14.46
CA GLY A 36 -8.00 22.35 15.69
C GLY A 36 -8.83 23.62 15.50
N ALA A 37 -9.47 23.83 14.35
CA ALA A 37 -10.29 25.02 14.10
C ALA A 37 -11.44 25.14 15.11
N VAL A 38 -11.96 24.02 15.61
CA VAL A 38 -12.98 23.96 16.66
C VAL A 38 -12.65 24.84 17.89
N LEU A 39 -11.36 24.96 18.23
CA LEU A 39 -10.90 25.68 19.42
C LEU A 39 -11.23 27.18 19.36
N ASP A 40 -11.32 27.75 18.16
CA ASP A 40 -11.65 29.17 17.95
C ASP A 40 -13.16 29.43 18.09
N HIS A 41 -13.97 28.38 18.01
CA HIS A 41 -15.43 28.47 17.93
C HIS A 41 -16.15 28.02 19.22
N LEU A 42 -15.46 27.45 20.21
CA LEU A 42 -16.07 26.89 21.43
C LEU A 42 -17.04 27.82 22.16
N HIS A 43 -16.78 29.13 22.11
CA HIS A 43 -17.63 30.16 22.71
C HIS A 43 -19.06 30.17 22.14
N GLU A 44 -19.25 29.76 20.88
CA GLU A 44 -20.57 29.68 20.21
C GLU A 44 -21.51 28.67 20.86
N ILE A 45 -20.96 27.64 21.53
CA ILE A 45 -21.71 26.63 22.28
C ILE A 45 -21.57 26.79 23.80
N GLY A 46 -21.02 27.92 24.26
CA GLY A 46 -20.87 28.23 25.68
C GLY A 46 -19.71 27.51 26.38
N VAL A 47 -18.84 26.81 25.64
CA VAL A 47 -17.66 26.16 26.19
C VAL A 47 -16.52 27.18 26.33
N LYS A 48 -15.96 27.29 27.53
CA LYS A 48 -14.85 28.20 27.87
C LYS A 48 -13.51 27.48 27.99
N LYS A 49 -13.52 26.18 28.26
CA LYS A 49 -12.32 25.37 28.42
C LYS A 49 -12.52 23.95 27.89
N ILE A 50 -11.46 23.40 27.30
CA ILE A 50 -11.38 21.97 27.00
C ILE A 50 -10.59 21.31 28.12
N GLU A 51 -11.16 20.27 28.71
CA GLU A 51 -10.49 19.48 29.76
C GLU A 51 -9.78 18.27 29.15
N TRP A 52 -10.35 17.67 28.10
CA TRP A 52 -9.81 16.48 27.43
C TRP A 52 -10.00 16.53 25.91
N ALA A 53 -9.04 15.97 25.19
CA ALA A 53 -9.18 15.53 23.81
C ALA A 53 -8.86 14.04 23.72
N LEU A 54 -9.86 13.23 23.34
CA LEU A 54 -9.71 11.80 23.12
C LEU A 54 -9.56 11.53 21.61
N PHE A 55 -8.49 10.88 21.20
CA PHE A 55 -8.26 10.51 19.80
C PHE A 55 -8.74 9.08 19.54
N THR A 56 -9.55 8.89 18.51
CA THR A 56 -10.01 7.56 18.10
C THR A 56 -8.87 6.73 17.50
N HIS A 57 -7.95 7.39 16.79
CA HIS A 57 -6.74 6.82 16.21
C HIS A 57 -5.72 7.89 15.80
N HIS A 58 -4.53 7.43 15.39
CA HIS A 58 -3.31 8.23 15.14
C HIS A 58 -3.24 8.92 13.79
N HIS A 59 -4.23 8.77 12.90
CA HIS A 59 -4.10 9.35 11.56
C HIS A 59 -3.96 10.86 11.64
N ARG A 60 -2.95 11.34 10.92
CA ARG A 60 -2.39 12.67 11.10
C ARG A 60 -3.42 13.78 10.92
N GLU A 61 -4.28 13.71 9.92
CA GLU A 61 -5.35 14.68 9.63
C GLU A 61 -6.36 14.83 10.77
N GLN A 62 -6.50 13.85 11.66
CA GLN A 62 -7.39 13.92 12.81
C GLN A 62 -6.74 14.53 14.06
N CYS A 63 -5.41 14.53 14.13
CA CYS A 63 -4.65 15.01 15.28
C CYS A 63 -3.65 16.13 14.94
N GLN A 64 -3.58 16.59 13.69
CA GLN A 64 -2.60 17.61 13.26
C GLN A 64 -2.71 18.94 14.01
N GLY A 65 -3.89 19.26 14.54
CA GLY A 65 -4.14 20.44 15.38
C GLY A 65 -3.58 20.36 16.80
N HIS A 66 -3.02 19.21 17.24
CA HIS A 66 -2.60 19.01 18.64
C HIS A 66 -1.61 20.04 19.20
N PRO A 67 -0.71 20.68 18.43
CA PRO A 67 0.15 21.72 18.97
C PRO A 67 -0.63 22.92 19.55
N ARG A 68 -1.88 23.12 19.11
CA ARG A 68 -2.77 24.18 19.61
C ARG A 68 -3.32 23.90 21.01
N LEU A 69 -3.21 22.68 21.52
CA LEU A 69 -3.59 22.34 22.90
C LEU A 69 -2.50 22.73 23.91
N ILE A 70 -1.26 22.99 23.46
CA ILE A 70 -0.15 23.35 24.34
C ILE A 70 -0.47 24.64 25.10
N GLY A 71 -0.35 24.58 26.43
CA GLY A 71 -0.61 25.73 27.31
C GLY A 71 -2.09 25.97 27.62
N THR A 72 -3.02 25.22 27.02
CA THR A 72 -4.47 25.33 27.31
C THR A 72 -4.88 24.63 28.62
N GLY A 73 -4.07 23.67 29.08
CA GLY A 73 -4.39 22.80 30.22
C GLY A 73 -5.24 21.58 29.85
N ALA A 74 -5.67 21.45 28.60
CA ALA A 74 -6.35 20.26 28.10
C ALA A 74 -5.42 19.04 28.16
N LYS A 75 -5.94 17.91 28.61
CA LYS A 75 -5.26 16.61 28.59
C LYS A 75 -5.60 15.85 27.32
N THR A 76 -4.73 14.92 26.93
CA THR A 76 -4.91 14.07 25.75
C THR A 76 -5.00 12.61 26.13
N ALA A 77 -5.83 11.86 25.42
CA ALA A 77 -5.87 10.41 25.56
C ALA A 77 -6.15 9.71 24.23
N ALA A 78 -5.74 8.45 24.11
CA ALA A 78 -5.94 7.63 22.93
C ALA A 78 -5.86 6.13 23.29
N PRO A 79 -6.04 5.21 22.33
CA PRO A 79 -5.83 3.78 22.58
C PRO A 79 -4.38 3.47 22.94
N GLU A 80 -4.16 2.61 23.94
CA GLU A 80 -2.80 2.19 24.35
C GLU A 80 -2.07 1.49 23.20
N ALA A 81 -2.79 0.72 22.37
CA ALA A 81 -2.23 0.06 21.19
C ALA A 81 -1.66 1.04 20.16
N GLU A 82 -2.04 2.32 20.21
CA GLU A 82 -1.55 3.36 19.30
C GLU A 82 -0.59 4.35 19.97
N ARG A 83 -0.29 4.21 21.27
CA ARG A 83 0.60 5.14 22.00
C ARG A 83 1.90 5.41 21.24
N ALA A 84 2.56 4.36 20.77
CA ALA A 84 3.82 4.50 20.06
C ALA A 84 3.68 5.29 18.75
N LEU A 85 2.53 5.19 18.05
CA LEU A 85 2.26 5.92 16.81
C LEU A 85 2.11 7.43 17.08
N PHE A 86 1.53 7.82 18.22
CA PHE A 86 1.44 9.21 18.65
C PHE A 86 2.79 9.75 19.18
N GLU A 87 3.45 9.01 20.07
CA GLU A 87 4.60 9.49 20.82
C GLU A 87 5.94 9.32 20.08
N ASN A 88 6.03 8.34 19.16
CA ASN A 88 7.25 8.01 18.42
C ASN A 88 7.00 7.88 16.90
N PRO A 89 6.41 8.89 16.24
CA PRO A 89 5.96 8.80 14.84
C PRO A 89 7.06 8.39 13.86
N THR A 90 8.30 8.84 14.08
CA THR A 90 9.46 8.58 13.22
C THR A 90 9.92 7.12 13.23
N SER A 91 9.49 6.30 14.20
CA SER A 91 9.81 4.87 14.25
C SER A 91 9.13 4.06 13.12
N PHE A 92 8.08 4.63 12.52
CA PHE A 92 7.25 3.99 11.48
C PHE A 92 7.49 4.57 10.08
N ARG A 93 8.43 5.51 9.96
CA ARG A 93 8.90 6.10 8.71
C ARG A 93 10.42 6.04 8.72
N LYS A 94 11.00 5.02 8.10
CA LYS A 94 12.45 4.75 8.17
C LYS A 94 13.19 5.19 6.92
N ILE A 95 14.47 5.56 7.07
CA ILE A 95 15.39 5.73 5.95
C ILE A 95 15.66 4.40 5.25
N ALA A 96 15.86 3.34 6.01
CA ALA A 96 16.08 1.99 5.50
C ALA A 96 14.98 1.06 6.05
N PRO A 97 13.84 0.95 5.35
CA PRO A 97 12.78 0.03 5.74
C PRO A 97 13.20 -1.43 5.55
N THR A 98 12.62 -2.33 6.34
CA THR A 98 12.79 -3.79 6.22
C THR A 98 11.44 -4.50 6.13
N LEU A 99 11.42 -5.72 5.58
CA LEU A 99 10.19 -6.52 5.50
C LEU A 99 9.55 -6.82 6.87
N GLY A 100 10.34 -6.82 7.94
CA GLY A 100 9.89 -7.15 9.30
C GLY A 100 9.49 -5.94 10.14
N ASP A 101 9.48 -4.75 9.55
CA ASP A 101 9.10 -3.53 10.26
C ASP A 101 7.62 -3.58 10.68
N ALA A 102 7.35 -3.09 11.89
CA ALA A 102 6.00 -3.02 12.42
C ALA A 102 5.09 -2.13 11.55
N PHE A 103 3.85 -2.59 11.36
CA PHE A 103 2.84 -1.89 10.55
C PHE A 103 3.30 -1.56 9.13
N THR A 104 3.94 -2.53 8.48
CA THR A 104 4.33 -2.43 7.07
C THR A 104 3.69 -3.51 6.22
N VAL A 105 3.48 -3.15 4.97
CA VAL A 105 3.21 -4.05 3.85
C VAL A 105 4.55 -4.26 3.16
N HIS A 106 5.29 -5.29 3.58
CA HIS A 106 6.63 -5.63 3.08
C HIS A 106 7.56 -4.41 2.91
N GLY A 107 7.72 -3.63 3.98
CA GLY A 107 8.63 -2.47 4.04
C GLY A 107 7.97 -1.10 3.80
N ALA A 108 6.83 -1.03 3.13
CA ALA A 108 6.06 0.22 3.01
C ALA A 108 5.09 0.34 4.20
N SER A 109 5.18 1.43 4.97
CA SER A 109 4.35 1.58 6.17
C SER A 109 2.92 1.99 5.81
N PHE A 110 1.92 1.30 6.37
CA PHE A 110 0.50 1.64 6.16
C PHE A 110 -0.06 2.61 7.22
N VAL A 111 0.65 2.86 8.31
CA VAL A 111 0.24 3.83 9.35
C VAL A 111 0.59 5.26 8.95
N ARG A 112 -0.13 6.27 9.45
CA ARG A 112 0.09 7.68 9.10
C ARG A 112 0.18 8.57 10.35
N PRO A 113 1.25 8.41 11.15
CA PRO A 113 1.37 9.07 12.45
C PRO A 113 1.58 10.59 12.32
N PRO A 114 1.35 11.36 13.39
CA PRO A 114 1.56 12.81 13.40
C PRO A 114 3.01 13.19 13.04
N ILE A 115 3.22 14.34 12.39
CA ILE A 115 4.59 14.79 12.05
C ILE A 115 5.42 15.23 13.26
N ILE A 116 4.75 15.58 14.35
CA ILE A 116 5.35 15.98 15.62
C ILE A 116 4.82 15.02 16.69
N PRO A 117 5.67 14.49 17.59
CA PRO A 117 5.23 13.66 18.69
C PRO A 117 4.11 14.30 19.52
N LEU A 118 3.03 13.55 19.73
CA LEU A 118 1.92 13.91 20.59
C LEU A 118 2.02 13.06 21.86
N LYS A 119 2.38 13.68 22.99
CA LYS A 119 2.42 13.01 24.30
C LYS A 119 1.00 12.77 24.81
N LEU A 120 0.69 11.54 25.21
CA LEU A 120 -0.60 11.18 25.77
C LEU A 120 -0.57 11.26 27.31
N ASP A 121 -1.57 11.89 27.92
CA ASP A 121 -1.72 11.96 29.37
C ASP A 121 -2.39 10.71 29.95
N LEU A 122 -3.25 10.06 29.16
CA LEU A 122 -3.94 8.82 29.48
C LEU A 122 -4.06 7.94 28.24
N THR A 123 -4.18 6.64 28.45
CA THR A 123 -4.38 5.67 27.38
C THR A 123 -5.37 4.61 27.80
N PHE A 124 -6.08 4.04 26.84
CA PHE A 124 -7.13 3.05 27.11
C PHE A 124 -6.81 1.69 26.50
N GLN A 125 -6.97 0.63 27.30
CA GLN A 125 -7.09 -0.74 26.85
C GLN A 125 -8.51 -1.02 26.35
N LYS A 126 -8.68 -2.15 25.66
CA LYS A 126 -10.02 -2.66 25.35
C LYS A 126 -10.77 -2.98 26.65
N MET A 127 -12.05 -2.62 26.69
CA MET A 127 -12.95 -2.77 27.85
C MET A 127 -12.70 -1.80 29.00
N ASP A 128 -11.77 -0.85 28.87
CA ASP A 128 -11.68 0.24 29.83
C ASP A 128 -12.92 1.16 29.74
N ASP A 129 -13.21 1.84 30.83
CA ASP A 129 -14.12 2.97 30.87
C ASP A 129 -13.37 4.27 31.19
N PHE A 130 -13.95 5.39 30.78
CA PHE A 130 -13.47 6.73 31.10
C PHE A 130 -14.62 7.58 31.60
N ASN A 131 -14.53 8.03 32.86
CA ASN A 131 -15.53 8.92 33.44
C ASN A 131 -15.06 10.37 33.37
N TRP A 132 -15.84 11.21 32.68
CA TRP A 132 -15.65 12.65 32.65
C TRP A 132 -16.93 13.35 33.10
N ARG A 133 -16.89 14.00 34.27
CA ARG A 133 -18.03 14.76 34.82
C ARG A 133 -19.33 13.94 34.90
N GLY A 134 -19.22 12.65 35.26
CA GLY A 134 -20.37 11.75 35.33
C GLY A 134 -20.84 11.19 33.99
N ARG A 135 -20.18 11.55 32.88
CA ARG A 135 -20.36 10.93 31.56
C ARG A 135 -19.34 9.81 31.40
N GLU A 136 -19.83 8.58 31.35
CA GLU A 136 -19.00 7.38 31.19
C GLU A 136 -18.89 7.01 29.70
N PHE A 137 -17.66 6.85 29.23
CA PHE A 137 -17.33 6.39 27.89
C PHE A 137 -16.75 4.98 27.98
N TRP A 138 -17.28 4.04 27.21
CA TRP A 138 -16.70 2.70 27.10
C TRP A 138 -15.73 2.64 25.91
N CYS A 139 -14.57 2.03 26.13
CA CYS A 139 -13.48 1.94 25.17
C CYS A 139 -13.55 0.61 24.42
N LEU A 140 -14.04 0.63 23.18
CA LEU A 140 -14.22 -0.54 22.33
C LEU A 140 -13.14 -0.62 21.26
N ASP A 141 -12.44 -1.75 21.19
CA ASP A 141 -11.54 -2.07 20.07
C ASP A 141 -12.34 -2.13 18.76
N THR A 142 -12.05 -1.21 17.87
CA THR A 142 -12.60 -1.15 16.52
C THR A 142 -11.48 -0.98 15.51
N SER A 143 -10.40 -1.73 15.71
CA SER A 143 -9.28 -1.81 14.79
C SER A 143 -9.74 -2.28 13.41
N GLY A 144 -9.09 -1.75 12.38
CA GLY A 144 -9.40 -2.04 10.97
C GLY A 144 -8.96 -0.93 10.04
N ASN A 145 -9.41 0.30 10.29
CA ASN A 145 -8.86 1.49 9.63
C ASN A 145 -7.47 1.85 10.16
N SER A 146 -7.20 1.54 11.43
CA SER A 146 -5.90 1.68 12.06
C SER A 146 -5.65 0.45 12.95
N PRO A 147 -4.38 0.09 13.22
CA PRO A 147 -4.06 -1.16 13.90
C PRO A 147 -4.55 -1.23 15.35
N GLY A 148 -4.80 -0.09 16.00
CA GLY A 148 -5.31 -0.01 17.38
C GLY A 148 -6.51 0.92 17.53
N GLY A 149 -7.24 1.20 16.44
CA GLY A 149 -8.34 2.17 16.43
C GLY A 149 -9.45 1.80 17.42
N MET A 150 -10.06 2.82 18.03
CA MET A 150 -11.02 2.65 19.11
C MET A 150 -12.27 3.49 18.90
N SER A 151 -13.40 2.90 19.25
CA SER A 151 -14.66 3.59 19.39
C SER A 151 -14.93 3.93 20.84
N TYR A 152 -15.35 5.15 21.11
CA TYR A 152 -15.82 5.58 22.43
C TYR A 152 -17.34 5.54 22.46
N LEU A 153 -17.93 4.75 23.36
CA LEU A 153 -19.38 4.62 23.49
C LEU A 153 -19.88 5.41 24.70
N LEU A 154 -20.66 6.45 24.46
CA LEU A 154 -21.30 7.25 25.51
C LEU A 154 -22.77 6.83 25.65
N LYS A 155 -23.19 6.41 26.85
CA LYS A 155 -24.59 6.09 27.12
C LYS A 155 -25.40 7.36 27.38
N THR A 156 -26.50 7.53 26.66
CA THR A 156 -27.44 8.65 26.85
C THR A 156 -28.86 8.15 27.00
N SER A 157 -29.82 9.07 27.26
CA SER A 157 -31.25 8.75 27.25
C SER A 157 -31.76 8.28 25.88
N GLU A 158 -31.08 8.64 24.79
CA GLU A 158 -31.44 8.20 23.43
C GLU A 158 -30.87 6.82 23.08
N GLY A 159 -29.93 6.30 23.90
CA GLY A 159 -29.14 5.11 23.63
C GLY A 159 -27.65 5.41 23.55
N TRP A 160 -26.89 4.49 22.95
CA TRP A 160 -25.45 4.68 22.77
C TRP A 160 -25.15 5.67 21.65
N LEU A 161 -24.26 6.62 21.93
CA LEU A 161 -23.55 7.40 20.91
C LEU A 161 -22.17 6.76 20.73
N ALA A 162 -21.88 6.25 19.54
CA ALA A 162 -20.61 5.59 19.24
C ALA A 162 -19.74 6.53 18.40
N PHE A 163 -18.76 7.18 19.03
CA PHE A 163 -17.71 7.93 18.32
C PHE A 163 -16.73 6.93 17.71
N SER A 164 -16.91 6.64 16.43
CA SER A 164 -16.45 5.39 15.83
C SER A 164 -15.12 5.44 15.11
N GLY A 165 -14.45 6.59 15.15
CA GLY A 165 -13.33 6.82 14.25
C GLY A 165 -13.77 6.68 12.80
N ASP A 166 -12.91 6.08 11.99
CA ASP A 166 -13.20 5.71 10.60
C ASP A 166 -13.51 4.20 10.44
N ALA A 167 -14.06 3.55 11.47
CA ALA A 167 -14.43 2.13 11.39
C ALA A 167 -15.49 1.83 10.30
N MET A 168 -16.45 2.76 10.11
CA MET A 168 -17.41 2.77 9.01
C MET A 168 -17.99 4.17 8.86
N LEU A 169 -18.09 4.66 7.62
CA LEU A 169 -18.75 5.94 7.30
C LEU A 169 -20.19 5.70 6.82
N ALA A 170 -20.97 6.79 6.72
CA ALA A 170 -22.33 6.76 6.19
C ALA A 170 -22.41 6.05 4.83
N GLY A 171 -23.38 5.16 4.68
CA GLY A 171 -23.58 4.32 3.51
C GLY A 171 -22.81 2.99 3.55
N GLY A 172 -22.11 2.67 4.64
CA GLY A 172 -21.24 1.49 4.71
C GLY A 172 -19.96 1.69 3.90
N LYS A 173 -19.34 2.87 4.05
CA LYS A 173 -18.20 3.33 3.25
C LYS A 173 -16.91 3.38 4.09
N LEU A 174 -15.78 3.46 3.40
CA LEU A 174 -14.45 3.67 3.96
C LEU A 174 -13.94 5.08 3.64
N HIS A 175 -13.13 5.64 4.53
CA HIS A 175 -12.40 6.89 4.29
C HIS A 175 -11.25 6.67 3.30
N THR A 176 -10.41 5.70 3.61
CA THR A 176 -9.25 5.24 2.84
C THR A 176 -9.25 3.71 2.83
N TRP A 177 -8.64 3.11 1.80
CA TRP A 177 -8.42 1.67 1.75
C TRP A 177 -7.00 1.31 2.20
N PHE A 178 -6.02 2.12 1.80
CA PHE A 178 -4.61 1.86 2.06
C PHE A 178 -4.20 1.88 3.54
N ASP A 179 -5.08 2.33 4.45
CA ASP A 179 -4.89 2.24 5.91
C ASP A 179 -5.43 0.91 6.49
N SER A 180 -6.34 0.25 5.77
CA SER A 180 -6.88 -1.09 6.08
C SER A 180 -6.15 -2.22 5.36
N GLU A 181 -5.15 -1.91 4.54
CA GLU A 181 -4.31 -2.89 3.85
C GLU A 181 -3.12 -3.26 4.74
N TRP A 182 -3.34 -4.10 5.76
CA TRP A 182 -2.37 -4.36 6.84
C TRP A 182 -1.32 -5.41 6.53
N ASP A 183 -1.55 -6.18 5.49
CA ASP A 183 -0.70 -7.27 5.08
C ASP A 183 -0.58 -7.28 3.56
N TYR A 184 0.35 -8.07 3.07
CA TYR A 184 0.59 -8.22 1.64
C TYR A 184 -0.46 -9.14 1.01
N GLY A 185 -1.75 -8.80 1.07
CA GLY A 185 -2.85 -9.53 0.41
C GLY A 185 -3.36 -10.79 1.14
N PHE A 186 -3.33 -10.82 2.48
CA PHE A 186 -3.87 -11.91 3.31
C PHE A 186 -5.17 -11.52 4.07
N SER A 187 -5.69 -10.31 3.80
CA SER A 187 -7.00 -9.82 4.26
C SER A 187 -7.11 -9.54 5.77
N LYS A 188 -6.01 -9.45 6.52
CA LYS A 188 -6.06 -9.20 7.98
C LYS A 188 -6.85 -7.94 8.33
N GLY A 189 -6.69 -6.85 7.57
CA GLY A 189 -7.45 -5.62 7.81
C GLY A 189 -8.94 -5.73 7.45
N ILE A 190 -9.30 -6.50 6.42
CA ILE A 190 -10.71 -6.82 6.10
C ILE A 190 -11.35 -7.56 7.28
N TYR A 191 -10.67 -8.56 7.84
CA TYR A 191 -11.17 -9.32 8.98
C TYR A 191 -11.33 -8.44 10.22
N ALA A 192 -10.37 -7.56 10.48
CA ALA A 192 -10.45 -6.60 11.58
C ALA A 192 -11.66 -5.66 11.42
N LEU A 193 -11.80 -5.00 10.27
CA LEU A 193 -12.95 -4.13 9.96
C LEU A 193 -14.30 -4.85 10.09
N HIS A 194 -14.41 -6.06 9.54
CA HIS A 194 -15.64 -6.84 9.61
C HIS A 194 -16.02 -7.15 11.07
N ASN A 195 -15.04 -7.47 11.92
CA ASN A 195 -15.27 -7.79 13.32
C ASN A 195 -15.58 -6.53 14.14
N ALA A 196 -14.88 -5.42 13.90
CA ALA A 196 -15.17 -4.11 14.49
C ALA A 196 -16.61 -3.66 14.20
N ALA A 197 -17.03 -3.73 12.93
CA ALA A 197 -18.41 -3.43 12.53
C ALA A 197 -19.43 -4.36 13.20
N GLY A 198 -19.07 -5.64 13.41
CA GLY A 198 -19.91 -6.60 14.13
C GLY A 198 -20.10 -6.26 15.61
N GLN A 199 -19.06 -5.76 16.27
CA GLN A 199 -19.16 -5.27 17.66
C GLN A 199 -20.07 -4.05 17.74
N LEU A 200 -19.85 -3.04 16.89
CA LEU A 200 -20.70 -1.85 16.83
C LEU A 200 -22.16 -2.18 16.52
N GLU A 201 -22.41 -3.16 15.65
CA GLU A 201 -23.77 -3.65 15.36
C GLU A 201 -24.43 -4.25 16.61
N GLY A 202 -23.68 -5.02 17.41
CA GLY A 202 -24.16 -5.65 18.64
C GLY A 202 -24.61 -4.65 19.70
N PHE A 203 -23.90 -3.52 19.83
CA PHE A 203 -24.31 -2.43 20.72
C PHE A 203 -25.56 -1.69 20.25
N ASN A 204 -25.90 -1.80 18.96
CA ASN A 204 -27.05 -1.14 18.33
C ASN A 204 -27.16 0.35 18.72
N PRO A 205 -26.14 1.18 18.42
CA PRO A 205 -26.12 2.56 18.87
C PRO A 205 -27.25 3.39 18.24
N ALA A 206 -27.68 4.42 18.95
CA ALA A 206 -28.62 5.41 18.40
C ALA A 206 -27.95 6.24 17.31
N TRP A 207 -26.66 6.53 17.49
CA TRP A 207 -25.83 7.27 16.54
C TRP A 207 -24.47 6.61 16.37
N LEU A 208 -24.04 6.45 15.12
CA LEU A 208 -22.64 6.31 14.75
C LEU A 208 -22.08 7.68 14.38
N LEU A 209 -20.95 8.04 14.97
CA LEU A 209 -20.33 9.35 14.88
C LEU A 209 -18.91 9.18 14.33
N PRO A 210 -18.76 9.08 12.99
CA PRO A 210 -17.47 8.82 12.36
C PRO A 210 -16.60 10.07 12.33
N SER A 211 -15.29 9.89 12.21
CA SER A 211 -14.33 10.98 12.04
C SER A 211 -14.41 11.63 10.66
N HIS A 212 -14.99 10.96 9.66
CA HIS A 212 -15.26 11.58 8.36
C HIS A 212 -16.69 11.30 7.85
N GLY A 213 -17.24 12.23 7.07
CA GLY A 213 -18.58 12.10 6.49
C GLY A 213 -19.71 12.33 7.50
N GLU A 214 -20.93 11.94 7.14
CA GLU A 214 -22.10 12.25 7.96
C GLU A 214 -22.28 11.30 9.16
N PRO A 215 -22.70 11.81 10.33
CA PRO A 215 -23.30 11.02 11.40
C PRO A 215 -24.45 10.15 10.92
N VAL A 216 -24.52 8.92 11.44
CA VAL A 216 -25.54 7.94 11.04
C VAL A 216 -26.47 7.64 12.20
N ARG A 217 -27.73 8.05 12.08
CA ARG A 217 -28.79 7.66 13.01
C ARG A 217 -29.23 6.22 12.74
N SER A 218 -29.39 5.42 13.79
CA SER A 218 -29.80 4.01 13.71
C SER A 218 -28.98 3.20 12.68
N PRO A 219 -27.65 3.11 12.85
CA PRO A 219 -26.69 2.64 11.85
C PRO A 219 -26.73 1.13 11.61
N ARG A 220 -27.47 0.35 12.42
CA ARG A 220 -27.43 -1.12 12.42
C ARG A 220 -27.54 -1.74 11.02
N ALA A 221 -28.49 -1.28 10.21
CA ALA A 221 -28.67 -1.81 8.86
C ALA A 221 -27.48 -1.49 7.92
N GLN A 222 -26.80 -0.36 8.12
CA GLN A 222 -25.59 -0.02 7.36
C GLN A 222 -24.39 -0.87 7.80
N LEU A 223 -24.24 -1.11 9.11
CA LEU A 223 -23.19 -1.98 9.66
C LEU A 223 -23.31 -3.42 9.13
N ILE A 224 -24.53 -3.97 9.07
CA ILE A 224 -24.78 -5.29 8.48
C ILE A 224 -24.34 -5.33 7.00
N ARG A 225 -24.81 -4.37 6.19
CA ARG A 225 -24.46 -4.30 4.75
C ARG A 225 -22.97 -4.09 4.51
N PHE A 226 -22.31 -3.31 5.37
CA PHE A 226 -20.86 -3.10 5.30
C PHE A 226 -20.11 -4.41 5.54
N ARG A 227 -20.49 -5.17 6.58
CA ARG A 227 -19.92 -6.50 6.85
C ARG A 227 -20.14 -7.49 5.71
N GLU A 228 -21.34 -7.52 5.13
CA GLU A 228 -21.64 -8.34 3.95
C GLU A 228 -20.74 -7.95 2.77
N THR A 229 -20.59 -6.64 2.51
CA THR A 229 -19.73 -6.12 1.44
C THR A 229 -18.26 -6.53 1.63
N LEU A 230 -17.73 -6.42 2.85
CA LEU A 230 -16.36 -6.85 3.17
C LEU A 230 -16.17 -8.36 2.97
N ARG A 231 -17.17 -9.16 3.36
CA ARG A 231 -17.13 -10.62 3.20
C ARG A 231 -17.17 -11.04 1.73
N GLU A 232 -17.99 -10.38 0.92
CA GLU A 232 -18.04 -10.59 -0.54
C GLU A 232 -16.71 -10.18 -1.19
N MET A 233 -16.22 -8.97 -0.88
CA MET A 233 -14.94 -8.46 -1.37
C MET A 233 -13.78 -9.40 -1.05
N ASN A 234 -13.75 -9.99 0.16
CA ASN A 234 -12.69 -10.88 0.58
C ASN A 234 -12.46 -12.06 -0.39
N GLN A 235 -13.52 -12.55 -1.05
CA GLN A 235 -13.41 -13.65 -2.02
C GLN A 235 -12.64 -13.27 -3.29
N HIS A 236 -12.63 -11.99 -3.62
CA HIS A 236 -11.97 -11.44 -4.81
C HIS A 236 -10.66 -10.73 -4.50
N TYR A 237 -10.48 -10.27 -3.26
CA TYR A 237 -9.28 -9.60 -2.78
C TYR A 237 -8.20 -10.57 -2.30
N LEU A 238 -8.60 -11.66 -1.63
CA LEU A 238 -7.66 -12.71 -1.25
C LEU A 238 -7.09 -13.33 -2.53
N ARG A 239 -5.77 -13.60 -2.53
CA ARG A 239 -5.05 -14.25 -3.63
C ARG A 239 -5.88 -15.35 -4.28
N GLY A 240 -5.89 -15.35 -5.60
CA GLY A 240 -6.69 -16.27 -6.40
C GLY A 240 -6.20 -17.73 -6.42
N TRP A 241 -5.39 -18.15 -5.43
CA TRP A 241 -4.72 -19.45 -5.34
C TRP A 241 -4.36 -19.81 -3.88
N GLU A 242 -4.11 -21.09 -3.62
CA GLU A 242 -3.90 -21.65 -2.27
C GLU A 242 -2.47 -21.44 -1.73
N VAL A 243 -2.12 -20.19 -1.45
CA VAL A 243 -0.82 -19.79 -0.87
C VAL A 243 -0.56 -20.50 0.48
N MET A 244 0.70 -20.89 0.74
CA MET A 244 1.18 -21.57 1.96
C MET A 244 0.55 -22.94 2.29
N THR A 245 -0.30 -23.50 1.42
CA THR A 245 -0.94 -24.80 1.66
C THR A 245 -0.59 -25.79 0.54
N PHE A 246 -1.42 -25.92 -0.49
CA PHE A 246 -1.27 -26.94 -1.54
C PHE A 246 -0.55 -26.44 -2.80
N ALA A 247 -0.21 -25.15 -2.87
CA ALA A 247 0.38 -24.53 -4.05
C ALA A 247 1.64 -25.19 -4.60
N SER A 248 2.51 -25.75 -3.77
CA SER A 248 3.73 -26.44 -4.23
C SER A 248 3.42 -27.63 -5.17
N ALA A 249 2.28 -28.30 -4.97
CA ALA A 249 1.82 -29.37 -5.85
C ALA A 249 1.25 -28.83 -7.17
N ASP A 250 0.61 -27.66 -7.12
CA ASP A 250 -0.09 -27.03 -8.25
C ASP A 250 0.76 -26.06 -9.07
N GLN A 251 1.95 -25.69 -8.57
CA GLN A 251 2.89 -24.74 -9.18
C GLN A 251 3.20 -25.08 -10.64
N ASP A 252 3.17 -26.38 -10.98
CA ASP A 252 3.59 -26.88 -12.27
C ASP A 252 3.12 -28.32 -12.52
N ARG A 253 2.45 -28.53 -13.66
CA ARG A 253 2.00 -29.85 -14.15
C ARG A 253 2.60 -30.25 -15.50
N VAL A 254 3.51 -29.44 -16.06
CA VAL A 254 4.09 -29.67 -17.40
C VAL A 254 5.56 -30.02 -17.36
N SER A 255 6.31 -29.54 -16.37
CA SER A 255 7.74 -29.81 -16.33
C SER A 255 8.06 -31.23 -15.88
N GLN A 256 9.22 -31.71 -16.32
CA GLN A 256 9.78 -33.01 -15.95
C GLN A 256 11.13 -32.82 -15.24
N PRO A 257 11.48 -33.66 -14.26
CA PRO A 257 12.78 -33.59 -13.61
C PRO A 257 13.91 -33.88 -14.61
N THR A 258 15.05 -33.21 -14.43
CA THR A 258 16.25 -33.44 -15.25
C THR A 258 17.29 -34.29 -14.52
N VAL A 259 18.44 -34.51 -15.16
CA VAL A 259 19.64 -35.13 -14.56
C VAL A 259 20.36 -34.24 -13.52
N VAL A 260 19.86 -33.02 -13.31
CA VAL A 260 20.32 -32.09 -12.28
C VAL A 260 19.21 -31.95 -11.21
N PRO A 261 19.48 -32.30 -9.94
CA PRO A 261 18.48 -32.18 -8.88
C PRO A 261 17.88 -30.78 -8.78
N HIS A 262 16.55 -30.71 -8.59
CA HIS A 262 15.75 -29.49 -8.51
C HIS A 262 15.66 -28.65 -9.78
N ILE A 263 16.37 -28.99 -10.86
CA ILE A 263 16.15 -28.40 -12.18
C ILE A 263 15.13 -29.24 -12.93
N TRP A 264 14.06 -28.58 -13.37
CA TRP A 264 12.98 -29.19 -14.11
C TRP A 264 12.89 -28.54 -15.49
N GLN A 265 12.63 -29.36 -16.50
CA GLN A 265 12.53 -28.97 -17.90
C GLN A 265 11.06 -28.83 -18.27
N VAL A 266 10.65 -27.63 -18.68
CA VAL A 266 9.26 -27.29 -19.07
C VAL A 266 9.03 -27.62 -20.55
N SER A 267 10.02 -27.32 -21.38
CA SER A 267 10.09 -27.64 -22.81
C SER A 267 11.55 -27.89 -23.19
N LYS A 268 11.85 -28.19 -24.48
CA LYS A 268 13.22 -28.48 -24.94
C LYS A 268 14.24 -27.44 -24.42
N HIS A 269 13.93 -26.15 -24.54
CA HIS A 269 14.86 -25.08 -24.16
C HIS A 269 14.50 -24.37 -22.85
N LEU A 270 13.38 -24.70 -22.20
CA LEU A 270 12.91 -24.00 -20.99
C LEU A 270 13.14 -24.82 -19.73
N PHE A 271 13.81 -24.21 -18.77
CA PHE A 271 14.14 -24.79 -17.48
C PHE A 271 13.71 -23.86 -16.34
N LYS A 272 13.44 -24.45 -15.19
CA LYS A 272 13.13 -23.75 -13.93
C LYS A 272 13.58 -24.59 -12.75
N PHE A 273 13.55 -24.00 -11.57
CA PHE A 273 13.70 -24.77 -10.35
C PHE A 273 12.34 -25.28 -9.82
N ARG A 274 12.37 -26.43 -9.13
CA ARG A 274 11.24 -26.95 -8.35
C ARG A 274 11.73 -27.85 -7.22
N GLY A 275 11.11 -27.70 -6.05
CA GLY A 275 11.41 -28.48 -4.85
C GLY A 275 10.41 -28.18 -3.73
N PRO A 276 10.51 -28.86 -2.57
CA PRO A 276 9.71 -28.54 -1.39
C PRO A 276 10.10 -27.14 -0.86
N ASP A 277 9.10 -26.38 -0.38
CA ASP A 277 9.25 -25.05 0.22
C ASP A 277 10.11 -24.08 -0.63
N TYR A 278 9.92 -24.15 -1.95
CA TYR A 278 10.81 -23.55 -2.93
C TYR A 278 10.21 -22.26 -3.52
N TRP A 279 10.61 -21.13 -2.94
CA TRP A 279 10.20 -19.76 -3.29
C TRP A 279 11.06 -18.97 -4.31
N PRO A 280 12.26 -19.40 -4.74
CA PRO A 280 13.07 -18.62 -5.67
C PRO A 280 12.39 -18.24 -6.98
N ASN A 281 12.81 -17.09 -7.50
CA ASN A 281 12.44 -16.60 -8.82
C ASN A 281 13.51 -16.99 -9.83
N PHE A 282 13.17 -17.87 -10.77
CA PHE A 282 14.10 -18.32 -11.81
C PHE A 282 13.42 -19.12 -12.94
N HIS A 283 13.54 -18.61 -14.16
CA HIS A 283 13.39 -19.41 -15.38
C HIS A 283 14.62 -19.24 -16.26
N MET A 284 14.91 -20.24 -17.08
CA MET A 284 16.05 -20.22 -17.98
C MET A 284 15.62 -20.70 -19.36
N LEU A 285 15.90 -19.89 -20.37
CA LEU A 285 15.91 -20.28 -21.77
C LEU A 285 17.34 -20.66 -22.16
N LEU A 286 17.60 -21.95 -22.37
CA LEU A 286 18.89 -22.51 -22.76
C LEU A 286 18.86 -22.86 -24.24
N ALA A 287 19.58 -22.11 -25.07
CA ALA A 287 19.65 -22.33 -26.51
C ALA A 287 20.51 -23.54 -26.89
N ASP A 288 20.33 -24.05 -28.12
CA ASP A 288 21.13 -25.16 -28.68
C ASP A 288 22.64 -24.86 -28.71
N SER A 289 23.04 -23.58 -28.73
CA SER A 289 24.45 -23.18 -28.66
C SER A 289 25.09 -23.45 -27.28
N GLY A 290 24.27 -23.68 -26.25
CA GLY A 290 24.64 -23.81 -24.84
C GLY A 290 24.60 -22.47 -24.08
N LYS A 291 24.21 -21.37 -24.72
CA LYS A 291 24.04 -20.07 -24.06
C LYS A 291 22.67 -19.95 -23.43
N ALA A 292 22.61 -19.31 -22.26
CA ALA A 292 21.38 -19.14 -21.50
C ALA A 292 20.98 -17.67 -21.32
N MET A 293 19.67 -17.43 -21.36
CA MET A 293 19.00 -16.25 -20.84
C MET A 293 18.21 -16.68 -19.62
N VAL A 294 18.40 -15.98 -18.50
CA VAL A 294 17.63 -16.16 -17.27
C VAL A 294 16.55 -15.08 -17.20
N VAL A 295 15.35 -15.44 -16.75
CA VAL A 295 14.27 -14.51 -16.43
C VAL A 295 14.04 -14.57 -14.94
N ASP A 296 14.30 -13.45 -14.28
CA ASP A 296 14.42 -13.26 -12.84
C ASP A 296 15.46 -14.16 -12.15
N CYS A 297 16.08 -13.61 -11.10
CA CYS A 297 16.99 -14.37 -10.25
C CYS A 297 16.99 -13.76 -8.85
N GLY A 298 16.30 -14.42 -7.92
CA GLY A 298 16.31 -14.00 -6.52
C GLY A 298 15.78 -15.04 -5.53
N LEU A 299 16.02 -14.74 -4.24
CA LEU A 299 15.79 -15.59 -3.07
C LEU A 299 16.66 -16.85 -2.99
N PHE A 300 17.80 -16.89 -3.68
CA PHE A 300 18.74 -18.00 -3.56
C PHE A 300 19.75 -17.80 -2.43
N LYS A 301 20.25 -18.93 -1.93
CA LYS A 301 21.61 -18.99 -1.35
C LYS A 301 22.59 -19.12 -2.51
N LYS A 302 23.62 -18.27 -2.57
CA LYS A 302 24.58 -18.21 -3.69
C LYS A 302 25.24 -19.56 -3.96
N GLU A 303 25.60 -20.29 -2.92
CA GLU A 303 26.27 -21.60 -3.02
C GLU A 303 25.36 -22.66 -3.65
N PHE A 304 24.06 -22.60 -3.36
CA PHE A 304 23.07 -23.49 -3.97
C PHE A 304 22.92 -23.18 -5.46
N LEU A 305 22.76 -21.90 -5.81
CA LEU A 305 22.64 -21.45 -7.20
C LEU A 305 23.88 -21.85 -8.01
N ASP A 306 25.06 -21.59 -7.47
CA ASP A 306 26.34 -21.96 -8.08
C ASP A 306 26.48 -23.46 -8.33
N LYS A 307 26.09 -24.27 -7.34
CA LYS A 307 26.12 -25.73 -7.46
C LYS A 307 25.17 -26.21 -8.56
N ALA A 308 23.95 -25.66 -8.63
CA ALA A 308 22.98 -26.02 -9.65
C ALA A 308 23.50 -25.66 -11.05
N LEU A 309 23.98 -24.42 -11.24
CA LEU A 309 24.52 -23.96 -12.52
C LEU A 309 25.72 -24.79 -12.98
N ARG A 310 26.65 -25.14 -12.09
CA ARG A 310 27.78 -26.03 -12.41
C ARG A 310 27.30 -27.40 -12.88
N LEU A 311 26.30 -27.99 -12.22
CA LEU A 311 25.73 -29.27 -12.65
C LEU A 311 25.02 -29.17 -14.00
N MET A 312 24.37 -28.04 -14.31
CA MET A 312 23.82 -27.77 -15.65
C MET A 312 24.93 -27.67 -16.70
N GLN A 313 26.08 -27.08 -16.37
CA GLN A 313 27.24 -27.05 -17.29
C GLN A 313 27.77 -28.47 -17.57
N GLU A 314 27.89 -29.28 -16.53
CA GLU A 314 28.40 -30.66 -16.63
C GLU A 314 27.44 -31.61 -17.38
N ARG A 315 26.12 -31.41 -17.26
CA ARG A 315 25.13 -32.45 -17.61
C ARG A 315 24.05 -32.02 -18.59
N LEU A 316 23.84 -30.72 -18.76
CA LEU A 316 22.76 -30.18 -19.60
C LEU A 316 23.27 -29.23 -20.69
N GLY A 317 24.61 -29.12 -20.86
CA GLY A 317 25.22 -28.37 -21.96
C GLY A 317 25.19 -26.85 -21.79
N LEU A 318 24.92 -26.34 -20.58
CA LEU A 318 25.08 -24.92 -20.27
C LEU A 318 26.57 -24.52 -20.43
N LYS A 319 26.84 -23.48 -21.21
CA LYS A 319 28.18 -22.94 -21.45
C LYS A 319 28.35 -21.56 -20.79
N SER A 320 27.37 -20.68 -20.97
CA SER A 320 27.38 -19.33 -20.39
C SER A 320 25.96 -18.83 -20.12
N ILE A 321 25.86 -17.86 -19.21
CA ILE A 321 24.64 -17.07 -18.97
C ILE A 321 24.91 -15.69 -19.55
N GLU A 322 24.31 -15.39 -20.69
CA GLU A 322 24.57 -14.14 -21.41
C GLU A 322 23.76 -12.98 -20.83
N VAL A 323 22.52 -13.26 -20.40
CA VAL A 323 21.55 -12.24 -20.00
C VAL A 323 20.72 -12.73 -18.81
N VAL A 324 20.42 -11.82 -17.88
CA VAL A 324 19.33 -11.93 -16.92
C VAL A 324 18.34 -10.80 -17.21
N VAL A 325 17.08 -11.14 -17.49
CA VAL A 325 15.99 -10.18 -17.65
C VAL A 325 15.24 -10.10 -16.33
N VAL A 326 15.18 -8.91 -15.72
CA VAL A 326 14.38 -8.65 -14.52
C VAL A 326 13.00 -8.17 -14.92
N THR A 327 11.95 -8.88 -14.49
CA THR A 327 10.58 -8.65 -14.93
C THR A 327 9.94 -7.43 -14.29
N HIS A 328 10.16 -7.20 -12.99
CA HIS A 328 9.53 -6.11 -12.26
C HIS A 328 10.34 -5.65 -11.04
N MET A 329 9.86 -4.61 -10.36
CA MET A 329 10.63 -3.87 -9.35
C MET A 329 10.93 -4.61 -8.03
N HIS A 330 10.24 -5.72 -7.74
CA HIS A 330 10.37 -6.36 -6.43
C HIS A 330 11.74 -7.03 -6.27
N GLY A 331 12.30 -6.90 -5.07
CA GLY A 331 13.67 -7.32 -4.78
C GLY A 331 13.89 -8.81 -5.02
N ASP A 332 12.97 -9.66 -4.58
CA ASP A 332 13.03 -11.10 -4.71
C ASP A 332 13.11 -11.62 -6.16
N HIS A 333 12.89 -10.79 -7.16
CA HIS A 333 13.08 -11.11 -8.58
C HIS A 333 14.49 -10.78 -9.11
N CYS A 334 15.28 -10.01 -8.35
CA CYS A 334 16.58 -9.51 -8.83
C CYS A 334 17.74 -9.60 -7.82
N LEU A 335 17.50 -10.00 -6.57
CA LEU A 335 18.52 -10.04 -5.51
C LEU A 335 19.77 -10.86 -5.86
N GLU A 336 19.68 -11.88 -6.72
CA GLU A 336 20.82 -12.69 -7.14
C GLU A 336 21.31 -12.37 -8.57
N ALA A 337 20.68 -11.44 -9.26
CA ALA A 337 21.14 -10.96 -10.56
C ALA A 337 22.58 -10.36 -10.52
N PRO A 338 22.99 -9.59 -9.49
CA PRO A 338 24.38 -9.11 -9.37
C PRO A 338 25.39 -10.25 -9.25
N HIS A 339 25.04 -11.32 -8.53
CA HIS A 339 25.89 -12.50 -8.41
C HIS A 339 26.11 -13.18 -9.77
N LEU A 340 25.05 -13.30 -10.58
CA LEU A 340 25.17 -13.83 -11.94
C LEU A 340 26.03 -12.92 -12.84
N ARG A 341 25.91 -11.60 -12.72
CA ARG A 341 26.78 -10.65 -13.42
C ARG A 341 28.24 -10.82 -13.02
N GLU A 342 28.54 -10.78 -11.72
CA GLU A 342 29.90 -10.80 -11.19
C GLU A 342 30.62 -12.11 -11.48
N LYS A 343 29.93 -13.24 -11.32
CA LYS A 343 30.55 -14.57 -11.43
C LYS A 343 30.47 -15.18 -12.82
N TYR A 344 29.37 -14.95 -13.54
CA TYR A 344 29.11 -15.59 -14.84
C TYR A 344 29.17 -14.61 -16.02
N GLY A 345 29.41 -13.31 -15.77
CA GLY A 345 29.52 -12.29 -16.81
C GLY A 345 28.18 -11.86 -17.43
N ALA A 346 27.05 -12.25 -16.83
CA ALA A 346 25.72 -11.99 -17.36
C ALA A 346 25.41 -10.49 -17.44
N LYS A 347 24.76 -10.08 -18.54
CA LYS A 347 24.20 -8.73 -18.70
C LYS A 347 22.83 -8.64 -18.07
N LEU A 348 22.53 -7.54 -17.37
CA LEU A 348 21.22 -7.36 -16.73
C LEU A 348 20.36 -6.43 -17.56
N TRP A 349 19.19 -6.91 -17.97
CA TRP A 349 18.23 -6.18 -18.80
C TRP A 349 16.91 -6.00 -18.04
N THR A 350 16.21 -4.92 -18.30
CA THR A 350 14.84 -4.71 -17.80
C THR A 350 14.13 -3.64 -18.65
N LEU A 351 12.86 -3.39 -18.36
CA LEU A 351 12.06 -2.32 -18.97
C LEU A 351 12.38 -0.97 -18.32
N ASP A 352 12.34 0.11 -19.10
CA ASP A 352 12.62 1.49 -18.66
C ASP A 352 11.93 1.90 -17.35
N ARG A 353 10.67 1.50 -17.14
CA ARG A 353 9.86 1.79 -15.96
C ARG A 353 10.34 1.10 -14.68
N VAL A 354 11.08 -0.01 -14.78
CA VAL A 354 11.62 -0.75 -13.61
C VAL A 354 12.89 -0.08 -13.07
N VAL A 355 13.67 0.53 -13.97
CA VAL A 355 15.01 1.05 -13.68
C VAL A 355 15.05 2.00 -12.48
N PRO A 356 14.20 3.04 -12.36
CA PRO A 356 14.30 3.99 -11.25
C PRO A 356 14.08 3.33 -9.88
N LEU A 357 13.19 2.35 -9.81
CA LEU A 357 12.76 1.70 -8.57
C LEU A 357 13.87 0.82 -8.01
N VAL A 358 14.60 0.14 -8.89
CA VAL A 358 15.71 -0.75 -8.52
C VAL A 358 17.02 0.02 -8.34
N GLN A 359 17.26 1.08 -9.11
CA GLN A 359 18.48 1.90 -8.98
C GLN A 359 18.42 2.89 -7.81
N ARG A 360 17.23 3.38 -7.48
CA ARG A 360 17.03 4.44 -6.48
C ARG A 360 15.84 4.11 -5.58
N PRO A 361 15.83 2.98 -4.86
CA PRO A 361 14.65 2.56 -4.10
C PRO A 361 14.23 3.60 -3.05
N LEU A 362 15.19 4.32 -2.45
CA LEU A 362 14.91 5.38 -1.47
C LEU A 362 14.08 6.55 -2.02
N HIS A 363 13.96 6.70 -3.34
CA HIS A 363 13.14 7.73 -3.96
C HIS A 363 11.64 7.43 -3.83
N PHE A 364 11.25 6.22 -3.46
CA PHE A 364 9.86 5.76 -3.47
C PHE A 364 9.50 5.05 -2.17
N ASP A 365 8.20 4.91 -1.88
CA ASP A 365 7.67 4.21 -0.71
C ASP A 365 6.76 3.05 -1.12
N TYR A 366 7.27 2.22 -2.03
CA TYR A 366 6.57 1.04 -2.53
C TYR A 366 6.93 -0.21 -1.73
N CYS A 367 6.12 -1.26 -1.84
CA CYS A 367 6.38 -2.53 -1.17
C CYS A 367 7.53 -3.31 -1.82
N ALA A 368 8.16 -4.18 -1.02
CA ALA A 368 9.09 -5.22 -1.46
C ALA A 368 10.22 -4.70 -2.38
N GLN A 369 10.69 -3.46 -2.15
CA GLN A 369 11.82 -2.91 -2.90
C GLN A 369 13.11 -3.67 -2.59
N ILE A 370 14.09 -3.59 -3.48
CA ILE A 370 15.34 -4.35 -3.37
C ILE A 370 16.06 -4.22 -2.02
N ASN A 371 16.04 -3.03 -1.42
CA ASN A 371 16.70 -2.72 -0.16
C ASN A 371 15.94 -3.21 1.08
N THR A 372 14.68 -3.67 0.97
CA THR A 372 13.89 -4.11 2.13
C THR A 372 14.20 -5.52 2.61
N TYR A 373 14.86 -6.33 1.77
CA TYR A 373 15.13 -7.75 2.00
C TYR A 373 16.36 -8.02 2.89
N GLY A 374 17.11 -6.99 3.30
CA GLY A 374 18.23 -7.14 4.23
C GLY A 374 19.44 -7.93 3.68
N LYS A 375 19.56 -8.08 2.35
CA LYS A 375 20.70 -8.78 1.70
C LYS A 375 21.91 -7.88 1.41
N GLY A 376 21.92 -6.63 1.88
CA GLY A 376 23.00 -5.67 1.61
C GLY A 376 23.07 -5.22 0.15
N ILE A 377 21.95 -5.30 -0.58
CA ILE A 377 21.84 -4.84 -1.96
C ILE A 377 20.91 -3.62 -1.98
N ASP A 378 21.50 -2.44 -2.12
CA ASP A 378 20.76 -1.17 -2.07
C ASP A 378 20.37 -0.66 -3.46
N SER A 379 20.98 -1.17 -4.52
CA SER A 379 20.64 -0.84 -5.91
C SER A 379 21.26 -1.81 -6.92
N ILE A 380 20.67 -1.89 -8.13
CA ILE A 380 21.24 -2.63 -9.27
C ILE A 380 21.21 -1.75 -10.52
N SER A 381 22.34 -1.65 -11.22
CA SER A 381 22.43 -1.04 -12.55
C SER A 381 22.08 -2.04 -13.66
N PHE A 382 21.59 -1.56 -14.80
CA PHE A 382 21.23 -2.40 -15.96
C PHE A 382 22.12 -2.10 -17.15
N ASP A 383 22.51 -3.14 -17.90
CA ASP A 383 23.35 -3.04 -19.11
C ASP A 383 22.54 -2.66 -20.35
N ARG A 384 21.26 -3.02 -20.40
CA ARG A 384 20.33 -2.66 -21.47
C ARG A 384 18.96 -2.34 -20.87
N ILE A 385 18.35 -1.28 -21.41
CA ILE A 385 17.00 -0.85 -21.05
C ILE A 385 16.12 -1.10 -22.28
N LEU A 386 15.18 -2.03 -22.14
CA LEU A 386 14.22 -2.38 -23.17
C LEU A 386 13.07 -1.36 -23.18
N ARG A 387 12.48 -1.13 -24.34
CA ARG A 387 11.26 -0.32 -24.52
C ARG A 387 10.02 -1.21 -24.64
N ASP A 388 8.88 -0.63 -24.32
CA ASP A 388 7.58 -1.26 -24.57
C ASP A 388 7.43 -1.60 -26.07
N GLY A 389 7.05 -2.86 -26.36
CA GLY A 389 6.93 -3.41 -27.71
C GLY A 389 8.25 -3.72 -28.40
N GLU A 390 9.40 -3.67 -27.70
CA GLU A 390 10.70 -3.94 -28.32
C GLU A 390 10.89 -5.43 -28.60
N THR A 391 10.93 -5.79 -29.89
CA THR A 391 11.30 -7.12 -30.36
C THR A 391 12.80 -7.22 -30.63
N PHE A 392 13.43 -8.30 -30.17
CA PHE A 392 14.85 -8.58 -30.40
C PHE A 392 15.09 -10.06 -30.71
N HIS A 393 16.22 -10.34 -31.38
CA HIS A 393 16.66 -11.69 -31.71
C HIS A 393 17.78 -12.12 -30.77
N TRP A 394 17.68 -13.32 -30.20
CA TRP A 394 18.70 -13.89 -29.31
C TRP A 394 18.78 -15.40 -29.50
N GLU A 395 19.96 -15.89 -29.92
CA GLU A 395 20.27 -17.34 -30.05
C GLU A 395 19.20 -18.17 -30.79
N GLY A 396 18.61 -17.60 -31.85
CA GLY A 396 17.58 -18.24 -32.67
C GLY A 396 16.14 -17.99 -32.21
N PHE A 397 15.94 -17.36 -31.06
CA PHE A 397 14.63 -16.95 -30.54
C PHE A 397 14.34 -15.49 -30.91
N THR A 398 13.08 -15.23 -31.27
CA THR A 398 12.56 -13.87 -31.41
C THR A 398 11.69 -13.58 -30.20
N LEU A 399 12.12 -12.64 -29.37
CA LEU A 399 11.46 -12.29 -28.12
C LEU A 399 11.00 -10.83 -28.16
N THR A 400 9.90 -10.53 -27.50
CA THR A 400 9.35 -9.18 -27.35
C THR A 400 9.16 -8.86 -25.88
N ALA A 401 9.56 -7.66 -25.47
CA ALA A 401 9.29 -7.11 -24.15
C ALA A 401 8.18 -6.06 -24.24
N ASP A 402 7.03 -6.36 -23.65
CA ASP A 402 5.90 -5.43 -23.56
C ASP A 402 5.72 -4.94 -22.13
N TRP A 403 5.29 -3.69 -21.98
CA TRP A 403 4.81 -3.19 -20.71
C TRP A 403 3.52 -3.91 -20.34
N MET A 404 3.55 -4.64 -19.23
CA MET A 404 2.40 -5.36 -18.70
C MET A 404 2.30 -5.13 -17.20
N PRO A 405 1.59 -4.07 -16.77
CA PRO A 405 1.31 -3.83 -15.37
C PRO A 405 0.37 -4.93 -14.82
N GLY A 406 0.36 -5.12 -13.51
CA GLY A 406 -0.50 -6.09 -12.83
C GLY A 406 -0.36 -6.00 -11.33
N GLN A 407 0.47 -6.82 -10.71
CA GLN A 407 0.79 -6.68 -9.28
C GLN A 407 1.42 -5.32 -8.98
N THR A 408 2.15 -4.75 -9.93
CA THR A 408 2.66 -3.37 -9.92
C THR A 408 2.61 -2.78 -11.33
N GLU A 409 2.57 -1.45 -11.46
CA GLU A 409 2.70 -0.79 -12.77
C GLU A 409 4.11 -0.89 -13.38
N PHE A 410 5.11 -1.23 -12.56
CA PHE A 410 6.53 -1.32 -12.92
C PHE A 410 6.91 -2.75 -13.28
N ALA A 411 6.28 -3.29 -14.32
CA ALA A 411 6.45 -4.68 -14.75
C ALA A 411 6.46 -4.82 -16.27
N LEU A 412 7.12 -5.88 -16.76
CA LEU A 412 7.14 -6.28 -18.16
C LEU A 412 6.62 -7.70 -18.35
N CYS A 413 6.10 -7.97 -19.55
CA CYS A 413 5.92 -9.32 -20.08
C CYS A 413 6.96 -9.58 -21.16
N LEU A 414 7.80 -10.59 -20.97
CA LEU A 414 8.70 -11.09 -22.01
C LEU A 414 7.99 -12.26 -22.70
N HIS A 415 7.87 -12.26 -24.02
CA HIS A 415 7.21 -13.36 -24.72
C HIS A 415 7.82 -13.67 -26.08
N GLY A 416 7.55 -14.86 -26.59
CA GLY A 416 7.96 -15.30 -27.92
C GLY A 416 7.47 -16.70 -28.24
N ASP A 417 7.70 -17.14 -29.47
CA ASP A 417 7.43 -18.51 -29.88
C ASP A 417 8.66 -19.38 -29.54
N ILE A 418 8.51 -20.24 -28.53
CA ILE A 418 9.56 -21.11 -27.99
C ILE A 418 9.05 -22.55 -28.08
N ASP A 419 9.80 -23.42 -28.75
CA ASP A 419 9.46 -24.83 -28.93
C ASP A 419 8.06 -25.07 -29.55
N GLY A 420 7.68 -24.19 -30.48
CA GLY A 420 6.39 -24.25 -31.17
C GLY A 420 5.20 -23.80 -30.32
N LYS A 421 5.44 -23.19 -29.16
CA LYS A 421 4.42 -22.62 -28.27
C LYS A 421 4.64 -21.14 -28.06
N LYS A 422 3.57 -20.38 -27.94
CA LYS A 422 3.61 -18.99 -27.48
C LYS A 422 3.81 -18.96 -25.97
N VAL A 423 5.00 -18.60 -25.52
CA VAL A 423 5.38 -18.55 -24.10
C VAL A 423 5.46 -17.11 -23.65
N ALA A 424 4.88 -16.82 -22.48
CA ALA A 424 4.95 -15.50 -21.85
C ALA A 424 5.46 -15.61 -20.41
N PHE A 425 6.54 -14.90 -20.11
CA PHE A 425 7.04 -14.68 -18.76
C PHE A 425 6.36 -13.44 -18.20
N THR A 426 5.68 -13.58 -17.07
CA THR A 426 4.75 -12.55 -16.57
C THR A 426 5.12 -11.98 -15.21
N GLY A 427 6.21 -12.43 -14.61
CA GLY A 427 6.50 -12.16 -13.19
C GLY A 427 5.27 -12.52 -12.33
N ASP A 428 4.98 -11.69 -11.35
CA ASP A 428 3.93 -11.93 -10.35
C ASP A 428 2.50 -11.60 -10.81
N ASN A 429 2.24 -11.50 -12.11
CA ASN A 429 0.90 -11.17 -12.60
C ASN A 429 -0.07 -12.36 -12.65
N ALA A 430 0.43 -13.60 -12.62
CA ALA A 430 -0.42 -14.80 -12.70
C ALA A 430 0.19 -16.00 -11.96
N PHE A 431 -0.66 -16.63 -11.15
CA PHE A 431 -0.40 -17.81 -10.32
C PHE A 431 -1.57 -18.77 -10.39
N GLY A 432 -1.43 -19.97 -9.84
CA GLY A 432 -2.54 -20.91 -9.71
C GLY A 432 -2.70 -21.89 -10.88
N ALA A 433 -3.41 -22.98 -10.60
CA ALA A 433 -3.65 -24.06 -11.56
C ALA A 433 -4.79 -23.67 -12.52
N SER A 434 -4.48 -23.58 -13.82
CA SER A 434 -5.51 -23.26 -14.84
C SER A 434 -6.70 -24.23 -14.82
N ALA A 435 -6.40 -25.51 -14.55
CA ALA A 435 -7.38 -26.59 -14.47
C ALA A 435 -8.29 -26.55 -13.23
N ASP A 436 -7.96 -25.80 -12.18
CA ASP A 436 -8.83 -25.64 -11.02
C ASP A 436 -9.82 -24.48 -11.26
N PRO A 437 -11.12 -24.76 -11.45
CA PRO A 437 -12.10 -23.72 -11.76
C PRO A 437 -12.35 -22.76 -10.59
N LYS A 438 -11.89 -23.05 -9.37
CA LYS A 438 -12.01 -22.17 -8.20
C LYS A 438 -10.92 -21.11 -8.13
N GLN A 439 -9.78 -21.35 -8.78
CA GLN A 439 -8.64 -20.43 -8.75
C GLN A 439 -8.82 -19.33 -9.80
N THR A 440 -8.59 -18.08 -9.41
CA THR A 440 -8.67 -16.90 -10.29
C THR A 440 -7.28 -16.35 -10.63
N GLY A 441 -6.25 -16.84 -9.93
CA GLY A 441 -4.85 -16.74 -10.31
C GLY A 441 -4.17 -15.38 -10.20
N HIS A 442 -4.84 -14.37 -9.64
CA HIS A 442 -4.18 -13.10 -9.34
C HIS A 442 -3.34 -13.22 -8.06
N GLU A 443 -2.19 -12.53 -8.03
CA GLU A 443 -1.35 -12.35 -6.85
C GLU A 443 -1.91 -11.27 -5.92
N ALA A 444 -1.29 -11.04 -4.76
CA ALA A 444 -1.69 -10.01 -3.79
C ALA A 444 -1.95 -8.64 -4.42
N VAL A 445 -3.22 -8.23 -4.37
CA VAL A 445 -3.67 -6.86 -4.70
C VAL A 445 -3.27 -5.94 -3.56
N VAL A 446 -2.30 -5.06 -3.81
CA VAL A 446 -1.70 -4.19 -2.78
C VAL A 446 -1.61 -2.78 -3.34
N ALA A 447 -2.41 -1.85 -2.85
CA ALA A 447 -2.43 -0.46 -3.31
C ALA A 447 -1.04 0.19 -3.29
N ARG A 448 -0.20 -0.18 -2.31
CA ARG A 448 1.21 0.25 -2.19
C ARG A 448 2.18 -0.34 -3.21
N ASN A 449 1.70 -1.12 -4.18
CA ASN A 449 2.43 -1.50 -5.38
C ASN A 449 2.10 -0.60 -6.60
N SER A 450 1.26 0.42 -6.42
CA SER A 450 0.72 1.24 -7.53
C SER A 450 -0.08 0.39 -8.52
N CYS A 451 -1.10 -0.30 -8.03
CA CYS A 451 -1.88 -1.26 -8.83
C CYS A 451 -3.37 -0.91 -8.93
N ILE A 452 -3.71 0.34 -9.28
CA ILE A 452 -5.08 0.72 -9.68
C ILE A 452 -5.62 -0.27 -10.72
N LEU A 453 -6.75 -0.91 -10.44
CA LEU A 453 -7.21 -2.11 -11.14
C LEU A 453 -7.30 -1.95 -12.67
N GLU A 454 -7.82 -0.83 -13.16
CA GLU A 454 -7.93 -0.55 -14.60
C GLU A 454 -6.57 -0.38 -15.29
N GLU A 455 -5.57 0.07 -14.53
CA GLU A 455 -4.19 0.30 -14.97
C GLU A 455 -3.29 -0.91 -14.66
N SER A 456 -3.83 -1.94 -14.01
CA SER A 456 -3.08 -3.05 -13.44
C SER A 456 -3.72 -4.41 -13.81
N TYR A 457 -4.28 -5.17 -12.87
CA TYR A 457 -4.85 -6.51 -13.08
C TYR A 457 -5.86 -6.61 -14.22
N ILE A 458 -6.74 -5.61 -14.40
CA ILE A 458 -7.71 -5.60 -15.51
C ILE A 458 -6.96 -5.40 -16.85
N TYR A 459 -5.96 -4.53 -16.87
CA TYR A 459 -5.10 -4.33 -18.05
C TYR A 459 -4.34 -5.62 -18.36
N ALA A 460 -3.65 -6.20 -17.38
CA ALA A 460 -2.86 -7.43 -17.51
C ALA A 460 -3.68 -8.57 -18.10
N ALA A 461 -4.88 -8.81 -17.53
CA ALA A 461 -5.72 -9.91 -17.98
C ALA A 461 -6.23 -9.68 -19.43
N LYS A 462 -6.64 -8.46 -19.79
CA LYS A 462 -7.01 -8.13 -21.18
C LYS A 462 -5.84 -8.25 -22.14
N TYR A 463 -4.65 -7.83 -21.71
CA TYR A 463 -3.42 -7.98 -22.48
C TYR A 463 -3.14 -9.46 -22.76
N LEU A 464 -3.20 -10.33 -21.74
CA LEU A 464 -3.00 -11.77 -21.89
C LEU A 464 -4.10 -12.44 -22.73
N GLN A 465 -5.36 -11.98 -22.65
CA GLN A 465 -6.43 -12.44 -23.56
C GLN A 465 -6.14 -12.12 -25.02
N LYS A 466 -5.48 -10.98 -25.29
CA LYS A 466 -5.06 -10.59 -26.64
C LYS A 466 -3.84 -11.39 -27.09
N LEU A 467 -2.85 -11.57 -26.20
CA LEU A 467 -1.61 -12.30 -26.49
C LEU A 467 -1.87 -13.79 -26.76
N LYS A 468 -2.84 -14.39 -26.07
CA LYS A 468 -3.21 -15.82 -26.16
C LYS A 468 -2.00 -16.76 -26.00
N PRO A 469 -1.27 -16.69 -24.87
CA PRO A 469 -0.15 -17.59 -24.63
C PRO A 469 -0.64 -19.03 -24.45
N ASP A 470 0.14 -19.98 -24.95
CA ASP A 470 -0.06 -21.42 -24.72
C ASP A 470 0.49 -21.83 -23.34
N LEU A 471 1.47 -21.08 -22.83
CA LEU A 471 2.14 -21.30 -21.56
C LEU A 471 2.48 -19.96 -20.91
N LEU A 472 2.07 -19.79 -19.64
CA LEU A 472 2.59 -18.71 -18.79
C LEU A 472 3.69 -19.24 -17.89
N LEU A 473 4.76 -18.46 -17.76
CA LEU A 473 5.80 -18.62 -16.76
C LEU A 473 5.71 -17.44 -15.79
N GLY A 474 5.01 -17.66 -14.68
CA GLY A 474 4.84 -16.65 -13.62
C GLY A 474 6.01 -16.65 -12.65
N GLY A 475 6.05 -15.67 -11.75
CA GLY A 475 7.00 -15.59 -10.64
C GLY A 475 7.00 -16.86 -9.77
N HIS A 476 7.96 -16.94 -8.86
CA HIS A 476 8.20 -18.09 -7.98
C HIS A 476 8.19 -19.42 -8.74
N CYS A 477 8.83 -19.44 -9.91
CA CYS A 477 8.94 -20.60 -10.78
C CYS A 477 7.59 -21.21 -11.24
N TRP A 478 6.48 -20.46 -11.31
CA TRP A 478 5.21 -21.02 -11.82
C TRP A 478 5.29 -21.38 -13.31
N ALA A 479 4.62 -22.47 -13.69
CA ALA A 479 4.44 -22.88 -15.08
C ALA A 479 2.99 -23.32 -15.32
N ILE A 480 2.24 -22.48 -16.04
CA ILE A 480 0.79 -22.58 -16.17
C ILE A 480 0.44 -22.90 -17.62
N PRO A 481 0.17 -24.18 -17.95
CA PRO A 481 -0.29 -24.55 -19.29
C PRO A 481 -1.72 -24.10 -19.54
N GLU A 482 -2.05 -23.88 -20.81
CA GLU A 482 -3.42 -23.61 -21.26
C GLU A 482 -4.11 -22.53 -20.41
N PRO A 483 -3.48 -21.35 -20.25
CA PRO A 483 -3.84 -20.38 -19.22
C PRO A 483 -5.17 -19.65 -19.49
N LYS A 484 -5.79 -19.84 -20.66
CA LYS A 484 -6.94 -19.06 -21.12
C LYS A 484 -8.07 -19.00 -20.08
N ALA A 485 -8.47 -20.15 -19.53
CA ALA A 485 -9.58 -20.21 -18.58
C ALA A 485 -9.27 -19.48 -17.27
N LEU A 486 -8.02 -19.57 -16.80
CA LEU A 486 -7.55 -18.84 -15.63
C LEU A 486 -7.54 -17.33 -15.86
N ILE A 487 -7.02 -16.88 -17.01
CA ILE A 487 -6.99 -15.46 -17.41
C ILE A 487 -8.42 -14.88 -17.43
N ASP A 488 -9.37 -15.61 -18.01
CA ASP A 488 -10.77 -15.18 -18.09
C ASP A 488 -11.40 -15.04 -16.68
N ARG A 489 -11.13 -16.00 -15.78
CA ARG A 489 -11.57 -15.93 -14.37
C ARG A 489 -10.90 -14.79 -13.61
N GLY A 490 -9.60 -14.57 -13.84
CA GLY A 490 -8.83 -13.48 -13.26
C GLY A 490 -9.40 -12.11 -13.64
N LEU A 491 -9.72 -11.90 -14.93
CA LEU A 491 -10.39 -10.68 -15.40
C LEU A 491 -11.75 -10.48 -14.72
N ALA A 492 -12.57 -11.53 -14.66
CA ALA A 492 -13.87 -11.46 -14.00
C ALA A 492 -13.75 -11.09 -12.51
N SER A 493 -12.78 -11.69 -11.81
CA SER A 493 -12.50 -11.39 -10.39
C SER A 493 -12.02 -9.96 -10.20
N ALA A 494 -11.11 -9.46 -11.04
CA ALA A 494 -10.61 -8.10 -10.97
C ALA A 494 -11.71 -7.05 -11.21
N LEU A 495 -12.64 -7.32 -12.14
CA LEU A 495 -13.81 -6.47 -12.36
C LEU A 495 -14.75 -6.45 -11.14
N LYS A 496 -14.98 -7.60 -10.50
CA LYS A 496 -15.76 -7.66 -9.25
C LYS A 496 -15.08 -6.92 -8.11
N LEU A 497 -13.76 -7.04 -8.00
CA LEU A 497 -13.01 -6.31 -6.99
C LEU A 497 -13.12 -4.79 -7.18
N LYS A 498 -13.08 -4.30 -8.43
CA LYS A 498 -13.35 -2.89 -8.76
C LYS A 498 -14.76 -2.45 -8.31
N ASP A 499 -15.79 -3.28 -8.56
CA ASP A 499 -17.15 -2.98 -8.12
C ASP A 499 -17.21 -2.85 -6.59
N HIS A 500 -16.49 -3.71 -5.85
CA HIS A 500 -16.40 -3.64 -4.39
C HIS A 500 -15.68 -2.39 -3.90
N PHE A 501 -14.54 -2.01 -4.48
CA PHE A 501 -13.88 -0.75 -4.13
C PHE A 501 -14.77 0.47 -4.40
N THR A 502 -15.49 0.47 -5.54
CA THR A 502 -16.46 1.53 -5.87
C THR A 502 -17.61 1.57 -4.86
N ARG A 503 -18.14 0.40 -4.46
CA ARG A 503 -19.17 0.29 -3.42
C ARG A 503 -18.69 0.76 -2.05
N LEU A 504 -17.43 0.51 -1.69
CA LEU A 504 -16.86 0.89 -0.40
C LEU A 504 -16.37 2.33 -0.37
N SER A 505 -16.12 2.96 -1.51
CA SER A 505 -15.61 4.33 -1.53
C SER A 505 -16.65 5.37 -1.14
N ILE A 506 -16.23 6.30 -0.27
CA ILE A 506 -16.94 7.55 -0.01
C ILE A 506 -16.79 8.54 -1.18
N GLU A 507 -15.76 8.38 -2.00
CA GLU A 507 -15.53 9.21 -3.18
C GLU A 507 -16.24 8.58 -4.40
N PRO A 508 -16.79 9.39 -5.33
CA PRO A 508 -17.41 8.87 -6.55
C PRO A 508 -16.46 8.04 -7.41
N ASP A 509 -15.17 8.38 -7.37
CA ASP A 509 -14.10 7.63 -7.99
C ASP A 509 -13.26 6.97 -6.90
N TYR A 510 -13.27 5.63 -6.87
CA TYR A 510 -12.66 4.85 -5.80
C TYR A 510 -11.14 5.06 -5.71
N ARG A 511 -10.49 5.52 -6.78
CA ARG A 511 -9.04 5.72 -6.84
C ARG A 511 -8.55 6.73 -5.81
N TRP A 512 -9.37 7.72 -5.42
CA TRP A 512 -9.02 8.66 -4.35
C TRP A 512 -8.91 8.02 -2.97
N MET A 513 -9.72 6.98 -2.71
CA MET A 513 -9.69 6.19 -1.49
C MET A 513 -8.63 5.07 -1.56
N TYR A 514 -8.39 4.53 -2.75
CA TYR A 514 -7.53 3.37 -2.98
C TYR A 514 -6.05 3.72 -3.12
N ASP A 515 -5.71 4.75 -3.92
CA ASP A 515 -4.33 5.06 -4.27
C ASP A 515 -3.64 5.88 -3.17
N PRO A 516 -2.51 5.42 -2.60
CA PRO A 516 -1.78 6.16 -1.58
C PRO A 516 -0.76 7.15 -2.16
N TYR A 517 -0.81 7.46 -3.47
CA TYR A 517 0.27 8.16 -4.19
C TYR A 517 -0.20 9.34 -5.06
N TRP A 518 -1.46 9.76 -4.95
CA TRP A 518 -1.97 10.88 -5.75
C TRP A 518 -1.43 12.25 -5.31
N VAL A 519 -0.83 12.34 -4.12
CA VAL A 519 0.25 13.29 -3.81
C VAL A 519 1.46 12.49 -3.35
N ARG A 520 2.58 12.57 -4.08
CA ARG A 520 3.83 11.92 -3.66
C ARG A 520 5.05 12.82 -3.83
N LEU A 521 5.99 12.70 -2.91
CA LEU A 521 7.29 13.37 -2.98
C LEU A 521 8.33 12.46 -3.66
N GLU A 522 9.15 13.02 -4.54
CA GLU A 522 10.30 12.33 -5.13
C GLU A 522 11.58 13.20 -5.01
N PRO A 523 12.65 12.73 -4.36
CA PRO A 523 12.71 11.47 -3.62
C PRO A 523 11.79 11.51 -2.39
N TYR A 524 11.15 10.38 -2.06
CA TYR A 524 10.35 10.23 -0.84
C TYR A 524 11.22 10.42 0.42
N ARG A 525 12.46 9.92 0.39
CA ARG A 525 13.48 10.14 1.43
C ARG A 525 14.48 11.19 0.97
N VAL A 526 14.24 12.45 1.32
CA VAL A 526 15.10 13.59 1.00
C VAL A 526 16.25 13.67 2.01
N VAL A 527 17.49 13.51 1.55
CA VAL A 527 18.69 13.65 2.38
C VAL A 527 19.28 15.05 2.20
N LEU A 528 19.31 15.83 3.28
CA LEU A 528 19.89 17.17 3.30
C LEU A 528 21.40 17.09 3.58
N LYS A 529 22.20 17.06 2.51
CA LYS A 529 23.67 17.16 2.57
C LYS A 529 24.09 18.64 2.58
N GLY A 530 23.76 19.35 3.65
CA GLY A 530 23.98 20.80 3.79
C GLY A 530 22.72 21.56 4.19
N GLN A 531 22.59 22.80 3.72
CA GLN A 531 21.46 23.67 4.10
C GLN A 531 20.17 23.42 3.31
N SER A 532 20.22 22.79 2.13
CA SER A 532 19.00 22.56 1.34
C SER A 532 19.09 21.30 0.48
N ALA A 533 17.93 20.80 0.06
CA ALA A 533 17.77 19.71 -0.89
C ALA A 533 16.55 19.95 -1.79
N GLU A 534 16.67 19.52 -3.05
CA GLU A 534 15.60 19.61 -4.05
C GLU A 534 14.76 18.33 -4.06
N ALA A 535 13.48 18.49 -4.29
CA ALA A 535 12.51 17.42 -4.50
C ALA A 535 11.44 17.86 -5.51
N ARG A 536 10.60 16.92 -5.92
CA ARG A 536 9.42 17.18 -6.73
C ARG A 536 8.19 16.59 -6.07
N LEU A 537 7.14 17.41 -5.95
CA LEU A 537 5.83 16.94 -5.51
C LEU A 537 4.99 16.62 -6.74
N TYR A 538 4.60 15.36 -6.89
CA TYR A 538 3.72 14.89 -7.96
C TYR A 538 2.28 14.92 -7.49
N LEU A 539 1.40 15.47 -8.33
CA LEU A 539 -0.03 15.60 -8.09
C LEU A 539 -0.79 14.91 -9.21
N ARG A 540 -1.64 13.94 -8.85
CA ARG A 540 -2.44 13.17 -9.79
C ARG A 540 -3.91 13.53 -9.67
N ASN A 541 -4.54 13.81 -10.81
CA ASN A 541 -5.98 13.99 -10.92
C ASN A 541 -6.61 12.79 -11.61
N PHE A 542 -7.47 12.05 -10.90
CA PHE A 542 -8.22 10.93 -11.47
C PHE A 542 -9.49 11.36 -12.21
N ALA A 543 -10.03 12.55 -11.93
CA ALA A 543 -11.26 13.01 -12.57
C ALA A 543 -11.00 13.41 -14.03
N VAL A 544 -12.01 13.20 -14.88
CA VAL A 544 -12.00 13.63 -16.29
C VAL A 544 -11.94 15.17 -16.42
N LYS A 545 -12.40 15.90 -15.40
CA LYS A 545 -12.40 17.37 -15.38
C LYS A 545 -11.14 17.88 -14.69
N PRO A 546 -10.60 19.04 -15.12
CA PRO A 546 -9.56 19.72 -14.38
C PRO A 546 -10.02 20.09 -12.96
N MET A 547 -9.10 20.04 -12.00
CA MET A 547 -9.39 20.37 -10.60
C MET A 547 -8.32 21.23 -9.95
N GLU A 548 -8.74 22.05 -8.99
CA GLU A 548 -7.88 22.83 -8.10
C GLU A 548 -7.39 21.97 -6.95
N ILE A 549 -6.07 21.95 -6.77
CA ILE A 549 -5.38 21.30 -5.66
C ILE A 549 -4.49 22.35 -4.99
N GLN A 550 -4.67 22.51 -3.68
CA GLN A 550 -3.80 23.29 -2.83
C GLN A 550 -3.12 22.38 -1.81
N ILE A 551 -1.82 22.58 -1.61
CA ILE A 551 -1.02 21.84 -0.63
C ILE A 551 -0.22 22.84 0.18
N GLN A 552 -0.40 22.78 1.50
CA GLN A 552 0.49 23.43 2.45
C GLN A 552 1.46 22.39 3.00
N ILE A 553 2.76 22.65 2.85
CA ILE A 553 3.80 21.75 3.32
C ILE A 553 4.02 22.01 4.82
N ALA A 554 3.60 21.06 5.65
CA ALA A 554 3.74 21.08 7.10
C ALA A 554 5.08 20.45 7.50
N LEU A 555 5.88 21.20 8.26
CA LEU A 555 7.24 20.83 8.64
C LEU A 555 7.46 20.98 10.14
N ALA A 556 8.38 20.19 10.68
CA ALA A 556 8.90 20.40 12.02
C ALA A 556 9.67 21.73 12.12
N LYS A 557 9.80 22.24 13.35
CA LYS A 557 10.56 23.47 13.65
C LYS A 557 12.01 23.35 13.12
N GLY A 558 12.49 24.41 12.48
CA GLY A 558 13.84 24.46 11.91
C GLY A 558 13.93 24.04 10.44
N PHE A 559 12.79 23.85 9.77
CA PHE A 559 12.75 23.70 8.32
C PHE A 559 11.87 24.76 7.66
N ARG A 560 12.16 25.02 6.38
CA ARG A 560 11.33 25.78 5.46
C ARG A 560 11.20 25.02 4.14
N ALA A 561 10.06 25.16 3.47
CA ALA A 561 9.87 24.72 2.09
C ALA A 561 9.68 25.91 1.16
N GLU A 562 10.20 25.80 -0.06
CA GLU A 562 10.03 26.78 -1.12
C GLU A 562 9.55 26.08 -2.41
N PRO A 563 8.29 26.33 -2.86
CA PRO A 563 7.26 27.10 -2.15
C PRO A 563 6.72 26.35 -0.91
N ALA A 564 6.26 27.10 0.10
CA ALA A 564 5.60 26.52 1.28
C ALA A 564 4.14 26.11 1.01
N VAL A 565 3.50 26.79 0.04
CA VAL A 565 2.14 26.52 -0.42
C VAL A 565 2.17 26.35 -1.93
N ILE A 566 1.61 25.27 -2.42
CA ILE A 566 1.42 24.97 -3.83
C ILE A 566 -0.08 25.10 -4.09
N ALA A 567 -0.48 26.00 -4.99
CA ALA A 567 -1.87 26.10 -5.46
C ALA A 567 -1.84 26.00 -6.98
N THR A 568 -2.53 25.00 -7.53
CA THR A 568 -2.45 24.69 -8.95
C THR A 568 -3.70 24.00 -9.45
N ARG A 569 -3.95 24.15 -10.75
CA ARG A 569 -5.02 23.45 -11.46
C ARG A 569 -4.42 22.29 -12.25
N VAL A 570 -4.80 21.07 -11.89
CA VAL A 570 -4.37 19.85 -12.59
C VAL A 570 -5.40 19.51 -13.66
N ALA A 571 -4.95 19.28 -14.90
CA ALA A 571 -5.83 18.84 -15.98
C ALA A 571 -6.52 17.51 -15.64
N GLY A 572 -7.62 17.20 -16.35
CA GLY A 572 -8.32 15.93 -16.17
C GLY A 572 -7.42 14.75 -16.52
N GLU A 573 -7.48 13.69 -15.71
CA GLU A 573 -6.72 12.44 -15.92
C GLU A 573 -5.21 12.67 -16.13
N ALA A 574 -4.66 13.70 -15.49
CA ALA A 574 -3.28 14.12 -15.64
C ALA A 574 -2.49 14.02 -14.33
N THR A 575 -1.19 13.84 -14.47
CA THR A 575 -0.21 13.97 -13.39
C THR A 575 0.72 15.14 -13.71
N ILE A 576 0.87 16.08 -12.79
CA ILE A 576 1.86 17.15 -12.88
C ILE A 576 2.90 16.99 -11.77
N SER A 577 4.03 17.70 -11.89
CA SER A 577 4.97 17.81 -10.78
C SER A 577 5.43 19.25 -10.58
N VAL A 578 5.56 19.62 -9.31
CA VAL A 578 6.00 20.95 -8.87
C VAL A 578 7.34 20.80 -8.13
N PRO A 579 8.38 21.57 -8.50
CA PRO A 579 9.63 21.56 -7.76
C PRO A 579 9.43 22.14 -6.35
N VAL A 580 10.08 21.53 -5.36
CA VAL A 580 10.07 21.96 -3.96
C VAL A 580 11.48 21.90 -3.43
N ARG A 581 11.94 22.99 -2.83
CA ARG A 581 13.21 23.06 -2.12
C ARG A 581 12.97 23.02 -0.62
N PHE A 582 13.55 22.03 0.06
CA PHE A 582 13.58 21.96 1.52
C PHE A 582 14.85 22.61 2.04
N ILE A 583 14.72 23.47 3.05
CA ILE A 583 15.81 24.25 3.64
C ILE A 583 15.87 23.93 5.14
N ASN A 584 17.06 23.58 5.62
CA ASN A 584 17.37 23.39 7.03
C ASN A 584 17.83 24.73 7.65
N GLU A 585 17.00 25.28 8.53
CA GLU A 585 17.23 26.51 9.29
C GLU A 585 17.56 26.22 10.77
N GLY A 586 18.16 25.06 11.05
CA GLY A 586 18.56 24.65 12.41
C GLY A 586 17.72 23.51 12.98
N ALA A 587 17.13 22.67 12.13
CA ALA A 587 16.54 21.41 12.55
C ALA A 587 17.59 20.47 13.15
N ALA A 588 17.17 19.68 14.13
CA ALA A 588 18.04 18.67 14.75
C ALA A 588 18.49 17.61 13.74
N LYS A 589 19.66 17.03 13.97
CA LYS A 589 20.12 15.86 13.19
C LYS A 589 19.15 14.69 13.33
N GLY A 590 19.02 13.90 12.27
CA GLY A 590 18.16 12.72 12.24
C GLY A 590 16.97 12.85 11.29
N LEU A 591 15.99 11.97 11.51
CA LEU A 591 14.81 11.81 10.65
C LEU A 591 13.66 12.71 11.11
N HIS A 592 13.04 13.37 10.14
CA HIS A 592 11.86 14.23 10.31
C HIS A 592 10.84 13.92 9.23
N LEU A 593 9.58 14.29 9.47
CA LEU A 593 8.49 14.13 8.52
C LEU A 593 8.08 15.47 7.92
N ALA A 594 7.78 15.46 6.63
CA ALA A 594 7.08 16.54 5.93
C ALA A 594 5.65 16.06 5.63
N GLY A 595 4.64 16.74 6.17
CA GLY A 595 3.24 16.46 5.90
C GLY A 595 2.70 17.34 4.78
N PHE A 596 1.77 16.82 3.99
CA PHE A 596 1.11 17.56 2.91
C PHE A 596 -0.34 17.83 3.30
N ASP A 597 -0.63 19.02 3.82
CA ASP A 597 -1.99 19.46 4.16
C ASP A 597 -2.74 19.83 2.87
N ILE A 598 -3.64 18.96 2.45
CA ILE A 598 -4.25 19.00 1.12
C ILE A 598 -5.65 19.60 1.19
N THR A 599 -5.94 20.49 0.25
CA THR A 599 -7.30 20.92 -0.09
C THR A 599 -7.55 20.64 -1.57
N ARG A 600 -8.61 19.90 -1.88
CA ARG A 600 -9.01 19.51 -3.24
C ARG A 600 -10.43 19.99 -3.49
N GLU A 601 -10.65 20.82 -4.51
CA GLU A 601 -11.98 21.41 -4.81
C GLU A 601 -12.66 22.03 -3.57
N GLY A 602 -11.89 22.71 -2.72
CA GLY A 602 -12.38 23.31 -1.48
C GLY A 602 -12.59 22.35 -0.31
N LYS A 603 -12.53 21.02 -0.52
CA LYS A 603 -12.57 20.02 0.55
C LYS A 603 -11.20 19.87 1.18
N ARG A 604 -11.10 20.11 2.49
CA ARG A 604 -9.87 19.91 3.26
C ARG A 604 -9.72 18.43 3.60
N HIS A 605 -8.61 17.83 3.17
CA HIS A 605 -8.22 16.46 3.49
C HIS A 605 -7.18 16.40 4.62
N GLY A 606 -6.59 17.54 4.99
CA GLY A 606 -5.54 17.59 6.00
C GLY A 606 -4.25 16.95 5.52
N GLN A 607 -3.36 16.65 6.46
CA GLN A 607 -2.04 16.07 6.22
C GLN A 607 -2.11 14.58 5.86
N LEU A 608 -2.78 14.25 4.74
CA LEU A 608 -3.08 12.89 4.34
C LEU A 608 -1.84 12.10 3.88
N PHE A 609 -0.90 12.77 3.21
CA PHE A 609 0.34 12.17 2.71
C PHE A 609 1.59 12.82 3.30
N ASP A 610 2.73 12.18 3.09
CA ASP A 610 3.99 12.59 3.67
C ASP A 610 5.23 12.32 2.82
N GLY A 611 6.36 12.87 3.26
CA GLY A 611 7.71 12.52 2.84
C GLY A 611 8.66 12.56 4.04
N VAL A 612 9.84 12.00 3.86
CA VAL A 612 10.88 11.89 4.89
C VAL A 612 12.01 12.88 4.60
N LEU A 613 12.40 13.66 5.61
CA LEU A 613 13.56 14.53 5.58
C LEU A 613 14.64 13.97 6.51
N PHE A 614 15.88 13.87 6.03
CA PHE A 614 17.01 13.41 6.83
C PHE A 614 18.12 14.45 6.89
N VAL A 615 18.45 14.88 8.10
CA VAL A 615 19.55 15.82 8.37
C VAL A 615 20.76 15.02 8.88
N GLN A 616 21.88 15.12 8.16
CA GLN A 616 23.12 14.40 8.47
C GLN A 616 23.92 14.97 9.64
#